data_AF-A0A3M1IUW3-F1
#
_entry.id   AF-A0A3M1IUW3-F1
#
_cell.length_a   1.000
_cell.length_b   1.000
_cell.length_c   1.000
_cell.angle_alpha   90.00
_cell.angle_beta   90.00
_cell.angle_gamma   90.00
#
_symmetry.space_group_name_H-M   'P 1'
#
loop_
_entity.id
_entity.type
_entity.pdbx_description
1 polymer ?
#
loop_
_entity_poly.entity_id
_entity_poly.type
_entity_poly.pdbx_seq_one_letter_code
_entity_poly.pdbx_strand_id
1 'polypeptide(L)'
;MSVLDTILNLTNYVTGEDITLHPGRCLNARHRGAHCTRCADVCPAEKAITITDGRPALNNDECLRCGACLQRCPTGAYTRPDAFSGKLEKTVAAMPPDPLDLLCPIHPNPTEGPAPYGVQTKRCLAALSAATLLELASGGADIWLDDTFCSACLLGPAHTAIEQAVTEANGWISLLDGATPVRLRSRQAEPPPAVARPVVDADKPPILRRRLFDSFRRAGREIEADRSERDVIKIGRNVPVSKRLPVSVPPQRDRVLSLLQNRPAAPASSAEPATLAVAEIHVDPAKCSACGLCAK
;
A
#
# COMPACT_ATOMS: atom_id res chain seq x y z
N MET A 1 -16.21 -15.68 17.95
CA MET A 1 -16.80 -15.94 16.61
C MET A 1 -16.95 -17.44 16.41
N SER A 2 -17.96 -17.90 15.68
CA SER A 2 -18.08 -19.33 15.36
C SER A 2 -17.07 -19.71 14.28
N VAL A 3 -16.62 -20.97 14.26
CA VAL A 3 -15.73 -21.50 13.19
C VAL A 3 -16.33 -21.28 11.80
N LEU A 4 -17.67 -21.30 11.70
CA LEU A 4 -18.42 -21.06 10.48
C LEU A 4 -18.23 -19.62 9.96
N ASP A 5 -18.25 -18.62 10.86
CA ASP A 5 -18.05 -17.21 10.50
C ASP A 5 -16.63 -16.97 9.99
N THR A 6 -15.64 -17.61 10.62
CA THR A 6 -14.24 -17.54 10.19
C THR A 6 -14.06 -18.15 8.80
N ILE A 7 -14.68 -19.31 8.52
CA ILE A 7 -14.61 -19.95 7.20
C ILE A 7 -15.31 -19.10 6.14
N LEU A 8 -16.50 -18.56 6.42
CA LEU A 8 -17.23 -17.70 5.49
C LEU A 8 -16.47 -16.41 5.17
N ASN A 9 -15.88 -15.76 6.18
CA ASN A 9 -15.06 -14.56 5.99
C ASN A 9 -13.80 -14.85 5.18
N LEU A 10 -13.15 -15.99 5.42
CA LEU A 10 -11.99 -16.42 4.64
C LEU A 10 -12.37 -16.74 3.20
N THR A 11 -13.52 -17.40 2.97
CA THR A 11 -14.00 -17.74 1.63
C THR A 11 -14.31 -16.49 0.82
N ASN A 12 -15.06 -15.55 1.39
CA ASN A 12 -15.37 -14.26 0.74
C ASN A 12 -14.11 -13.42 0.46
N TYR A 13 -13.10 -13.55 1.31
CA TYR A 13 -11.82 -12.88 1.12
C TYR A 13 -11.05 -13.45 -0.08
N VAL A 14 -11.00 -14.79 -0.18
CA VAL A 14 -10.28 -15.52 -1.23
C VAL A 14 -11.01 -15.46 -2.58
N THR A 15 -12.33 -15.26 -2.62
CA THR A 15 -13.08 -15.09 -3.88
C THR A 15 -13.13 -13.65 -4.41
N GLY A 16 -12.35 -12.73 -3.83
CA GLY A 16 -12.35 -11.33 -4.25
C GLY A 16 -11.70 -11.06 -5.61
N GLU A 17 -11.68 -9.79 -6.02
CA GLU A 17 -11.03 -9.37 -7.27
C GLU A 17 -9.58 -9.82 -7.41
N ASP A 18 -9.23 -10.29 -8.61
CA ASP A 18 -7.92 -10.77 -8.98
C ASP A 18 -6.86 -9.66 -9.03
N ILE A 19 -5.60 -10.08 -8.91
CA ILE A 19 -4.45 -9.21 -9.12
C ILE A 19 -3.99 -9.38 -10.57
N THR A 20 -3.71 -8.25 -11.22
CA THR A 20 -3.16 -8.21 -12.58
C THR A 20 -1.65 -7.99 -12.53
N LEU A 21 -0.88 -8.88 -13.16
CA LEU A 21 0.54 -8.69 -13.39
C LEU A 21 0.76 -8.04 -14.77
N HIS A 22 1.59 -7.00 -14.79
CA HIS A 22 2.08 -6.29 -15.97
C HIS A 22 3.57 -6.58 -16.18
N PRO A 23 3.95 -7.62 -16.93
CA PRO A 23 5.36 -8.02 -17.07
C PRO A 23 6.26 -6.91 -17.63
N GLY A 24 5.73 -6.03 -18.49
CA GLY A 24 6.48 -4.89 -19.05
C GLY A 24 6.89 -3.81 -18.05
N ARG A 25 6.27 -3.81 -16.85
CA ARG A 25 6.64 -2.94 -15.72
C ARG A 25 7.65 -3.60 -14.79
N CYS A 26 7.86 -4.91 -14.85
CA CYS A 26 8.77 -5.63 -13.95
C CYS A 26 10.22 -5.14 -14.13
N LEU A 27 10.92 -4.84 -13.03
CA LEU A 27 12.31 -4.40 -13.05
C LEU A 27 13.23 -5.40 -13.79
N ASN A 28 13.09 -6.69 -13.54
CA ASN A 28 13.89 -7.74 -14.17
C ASN A 28 13.61 -7.84 -15.69
N ALA A 29 12.38 -7.57 -16.12
CA ALA A 29 12.03 -7.54 -17.55
C ALA A 29 12.62 -6.31 -18.27
N ARG A 30 12.77 -5.19 -17.54
CA ARG A 30 13.30 -3.93 -18.07
C ARG A 30 14.83 -3.85 -17.99
N HIS A 31 15.44 -4.53 -17.02
CA HIS A 31 16.88 -4.52 -16.77
C HIS A 31 17.39 -5.94 -16.52
N ARG A 32 18.08 -6.52 -17.52
CA ARG A 32 18.54 -7.93 -17.49
C ARG A 32 19.49 -8.27 -16.33
N GLY A 33 20.24 -7.30 -15.82
CA GLY A 33 21.13 -7.49 -14.67
C GLY A 33 20.42 -7.29 -13.31
N ALA A 34 19.11 -7.05 -13.30
CA ALA A 34 18.36 -6.96 -12.06
C ALA A 34 17.88 -8.35 -11.61
N HIS A 35 17.93 -8.59 -10.30
CA HIS A 35 17.52 -9.83 -9.65
C HIS A 35 16.50 -9.55 -8.54
N CYS A 36 15.48 -8.77 -8.85
CA CYS A 36 14.44 -8.40 -7.88
C CYS A 36 13.52 -9.58 -7.59
N THR A 37 13.40 -9.96 -6.32
CA THR A 37 12.54 -11.05 -5.81
C THR A 37 11.42 -10.56 -4.89
N ARG A 38 11.39 -9.26 -4.61
CA ARG A 38 10.54 -8.63 -3.58
C ARG A 38 9.08 -9.08 -3.54
N CYS A 39 8.44 -9.30 -4.70
CA CYS A 39 7.05 -9.75 -4.78
C CYS A 39 6.86 -11.20 -4.35
N ALA A 40 7.82 -12.07 -4.66
CA ALA A 40 7.82 -13.47 -4.25
C ALA A 40 8.13 -13.58 -2.75
N ASP A 41 9.12 -12.82 -2.28
CA ASP A 41 9.57 -12.82 -0.87
C ASP A 41 8.45 -12.46 0.12
N VAL A 42 7.51 -11.61 -0.28
CA VAL A 42 6.36 -11.20 0.57
C VAL A 42 5.08 -11.98 0.31
N CYS A 43 5.09 -12.92 -0.64
CA CYS A 43 3.90 -13.69 -0.96
C CYS A 43 3.69 -14.77 0.10
N PRO A 44 2.56 -14.78 0.82
CA PRO A 44 2.30 -15.82 1.81
C PRO A 44 1.91 -17.18 1.19
N ALA A 45 1.60 -17.19 -0.11
CA ALA A 45 1.30 -18.42 -0.84
C ALA A 45 2.56 -18.94 -1.54
N GLU A 46 2.86 -20.23 -1.35
CA GLU A 46 4.09 -20.84 -1.87
C GLU A 46 4.21 -20.78 -3.41
N LYS A 47 3.08 -20.81 -4.13
CA LYS A 47 3.07 -20.98 -5.60
C LYS A 47 2.33 -19.88 -6.36
N ALA A 48 1.83 -18.85 -5.66
CA ALA A 48 1.09 -17.79 -6.33
C ALA A 48 2.02 -16.92 -7.19
N ILE A 49 3.24 -16.64 -6.73
CA ILE A 49 4.22 -15.86 -7.49
C ILE A 49 5.50 -16.67 -7.68
N THR A 50 5.89 -16.89 -8.92
CA THR A 50 7.15 -17.54 -9.28
C THR A 50 8.01 -16.62 -10.13
N ILE A 51 9.33 -16.77 -10.05
CA ILE A 51 10.27 -16.02 -10.89
C ILE A 51 11.15 -17.03 -11.62
N THR A 52 11.02 -17.06 -12.95
CA THR A 52 11.78 -17.96 -13.83
C THR A 52 12.48 -17.12 -14.91
N ASP A 53 13.79 -17.28 -15.06
CA ASP A 53 14.63 -16.47 -15.97
C ASP A 53 14.44 -14.95 -15.76
N GLY A 54 14.29 -14.55 -14.50
CA GLY A 54 14.02 -13.17 -14.11
C GLY A 54 12.59 -12.69 -14.39
N ARG A 55 11.71 -13.50 -14.97
CA ARG A 55 10.34 -13.11 -15.30
C ARG A 55 9.38 -13.57 -14.20
N PRO A 56 8.57 -12.66 -13.63
CA PRO A 56 7.53 -13.05 -12.71
C PRO A 56 6.36 -13.71 -13.46
N ALA A 57 5.76 -14.71 -12.84
CA ALA A 57 4.44 -15.24 -13.18
C ALA A 57 3.54 -15.18 -11.94
N LEU A 58 2.24 -14.97 -12.16
CA LEU A 58 1.22 -14.92 -11.11
C LEU A 58 0.14 -15.94 -11.43
N ASN A 59 -0.13 -16.85 -10.49
CA ASN A 59 -1.27 -17.76 -10.52
C ASN A 59 -2.36 -17.23 -9.57
N ASN A 60 -3.48 -16.76 -10.12
CA ASN A 60 -4.59 -16.22 -9.32
C ASN A 60 -5.41 -17.31 -8.59
N ASP A 61 -5.32 -18.57 -9.01
CA ASP A 61 -5.99 -19.69 -8.33
C ASP A 61 -5.31 -20.01 -6.99
N GLU A 62 -3.99 -19.83 -6.93
CA GLU A 62 -3.18 -19.98 -5.70
C GLU A 62 -3.08 -18.66 -4.90
N CYS A 63 -3.55 -17.55 -5.48
CA CYS A 63 -3.41 -16.23 -4.89
C CYS A 63 -4.40 -16.04 -3.74
N LEU A 64 -3.88 -15.81 -2.54
CA LEU A 64 -4.70 -15.48 -1.38
C LEU A 64 -5.20 -14.02 -1.37
N ARG A 65 -4.96 -13.27 -2.46
CA ARG A 65 -5.44 -11.89 -2.68
C ARG A 65 -5.08 -10.90 -1.55
N CYS A 66 -3.99 -11.18 -0.82
CA CYS A 66 -3.58 -10.41 0.35
C CYS A 66 -3.15 -8.96 0.02
N GLY A 67 -2.67 -8.72 -1.19
CA GLY A 67 -2.27 -7.39 -1.65
C GLY A 67 -0.82 -7.00 -1.36
N ALA A 68 -0.03 -7.84 -0.69
CA ALA A 68 1.37 -7.52 -0.32
C ALA A 68 2.26 -7.19 -1.54
N CYS A 69 2.10 -7.94 -2.65
CA CYS A 69 2.88 -7.72 -3.86
C CYS A 69 2.59 -6.37 -4.55
N LEU A 70 1.38 -5.82 -4.40
CA LEU A 70 1.00 -4.52 -4.95
C LEU A 70 1.80 -3.39 -4.28
N GLN A 71 2.08 -3.51 -2.98
CA GLN A 71 2.79 -2.48 -2.23
C GLN A 71 4.30 -2.67 -2.28
N ARG A 72 4.77 -3.92 -2.33
CA ARG A 72 6.22 -4.20 -2.34
C ARG A 72 6.87 -4.03 -3.71
N CYS A 73 6.11 -4.10 -4.79
CA CYS A 73 6.66 -3.94 -6.13
C CYS A 73 7.09 -2.48 -6.40
N PRO A 74 8.40 -2.19 -6.53
CA PRO A 74 8.87 -0.80 -6.65
C PRO A 74 8.48 -0.13 -7.97
N THR A 75 8.11 -0.92 -8.98
CA THR A 75 7.75 -0.45 -10.32
C THR A 75 6.25 -0.59 -10.62
N GLY A 76 5.43 -0.97 -9.64
CA GLY A 76 3.98 -1.08 -9.83
C GLY A 76 3.57 -2.12 -10.88
N ALA A 77 4.31 -3.24 -10.96
CA ALA A 77 4.00 -4.33 -11.91
C ALA A 77 2.76 -5.13 -11.53
N TYR A 78 2.28 -5.03 -10.29
CA TYR A 78 1.04 -5.64 -9.84
C TYR A 78 0.00 -4.56 -9.59
N THR A 79 -1.19 -4.71 -10.15
CA THR A 79 -2.31 -3.78 -9.97
C THR A 79 -3.57 -4.52 -9.61
N ARG A 80 -4.51 -3.82 -8.97
CA ARG A 80 -5.88 -4.27 -8.79
C ARG A 80 -6.82 -3.09 -9.00
N PRO A 81 -8.04 -3.28 -9.53
CA PRO A 81 -8.96 -2.18 -9.84
C PRO A 81 -9.53 -1.47 -8.60
N ASP A 82 -9.39 -2.01 -7.39
CA ASP A 82 -10.06 -1.47 -6.21
C ASP A 82 -9.45 -0.15 -5.71
N ALA A 83 -10.30 0.88 -5.59
CA ALA A 83 -9.97 2.18 -4.97
C ALA A 83 -9.90 2.09 -3.42
N PHE A 84 -9.24 1.06 -2.90
CA PHE A 84 -9.24 0.68 -1.48
C PHE A 84 -8.81 1.84 -0.57
N SER A 85 -7.72 2.54 -0.91
CA SER A 85 -7.18 3.59 -0.02
C SER A 85 -8.07 4.82 0.11
N GLY A 86 -8.68 5.29 -0.98
CA GLY A 86 -9.41 6.56 -0.96
C GLY A 86 -10.69 6.51 -0.11
N LYS A 87 -11.32 5.34 0.03
CA LYS A 87 -12.46 5.15 0.95
C LYS A 87 -12.00 5.06 2.40
N LEU A 88 -10.92 4.32 2.66
CA LEU A 88 -10.32 4.20 3.99
C LEU A 88 -9.95 5.57 4.57
N GLU A 89 -9.30 6.42 3.77
CA GLU A 89 -8.95 7.79 4.16
C GLU A 89 -10.18 8.62 4.54
N LYS A 90 -11.25 8.57 3.73
CA LYS A 90 -12.51 9.27 4.01
C LYS A 90 -13.18 8.75 5.29
N THR A 91 -13.12 7.44 5.54
CA THR A 91 -13.66 6.81 6.75
C THR A 91 -12.87 7.24 7.98
N VAL A 92 -11.54 7.13 7.96
CA VAL A 92 -10.66 7.53 9.07
C VAL A 92 -10.80 9.02 9.38
N ALA A 93 -10.86 9.88 8.36
CA ALA A 93 -11.05 11.33 8.54
C ALA A 93 -12.44 11.71 9.11
N ALA A 94 -13.40 10.78 9.14
CA ALA A 94 -14.71 10.96 9.75
C ALA A 94 -14.80 10.38 11.17
N MET A 95 -13.75 9.71 11.64
CA MET A 95 -13.68 9.16 13.00
C MET A 95 -13.39 10.24 14.03
N PRO A 96 -13.76 10.02 15.30
CA PRO A 96 -13.30 10.85 16.42
C PRO A 96 -11.77 10.91 16.50
N PRO A 97 -11.18 11.95 17.11
CA PRO A 97 -9.73 12.12 17.23
C PRO A 97 -9.07 11.15 18.23
N ASP A 98 -9.81 10.17 18.74
CA ASP A 98 -9.31 9.11 19.61
C ASP A 98 -8.42 8.13 18.83
N PRO A 99 -7.56 7.35 19.53
CA PRO A 99 -6.84 6.26 18.90
C PRO A 99 -7.78 5.27 18.21
N LEU A 100 -7.38 4.79 17.04
CA LEU A 100 -8.15 3.82 16.27
C LEU A 100 -7.28 2.64 15.85
N ASP A 101 -7.88 1.45 15.86
CA ASP A 101 -7.25 0.24 15.34
C ASP A 101 -7.74 -0.03 13.93
N LEU A 102 -6.83 -0.12 12.96
CA LEU A 102 -7.10 -0.69 11.65
C LEU A 102 -7.02 -2.22 11.75
N LEU A 103 -8.07 -2.87 11.29
CA LEU A 103 -8.29 -4.31 11.43
C LEU A 103 -8.40 -4.96 10.05
N CYS A 104 -7.84 -6.15 9.87
CA CYS A 104 -8.09 -6.92 8.64
C CYS A 104 -9.47 -7.61 8.64
N PRO A 105 -10.00 -8.04 7.48
CA PRO A 105 -11.27 -8.75 7.37
C PRO A 105 -11.36 -10.04 8.19
N ILE A 106 -10.23 -10.73 8.37
CA ILE A 106 -10.15 -12.03 9.05
C ILE A 106 -9.68 -11.91 10.50
N HIS A 107 -9.68 -10.70 11.06
CA HIS A 107 -9.29 -10.46 12.45
C HIS A 107 -10.23 -11.23 13.40
N PRO A 108 -9.72 -12.05 14.35
CA PRO A 108 -10.54 -12.98 15.13
C PRO A 108 -11.40 -12.32 16.20
N ASN A 109 -11.07 -11.09 16.62
CA ASN A 109 -11.81 -10.35 17.64
C ASN A 109 -11.92 -8.87 17.25
N PRO A 110 -12.74 -8.50 16.25
CA PRO A 110 -12.77 -7.12 15.77
C PRO A 110 -13.52 -6.17 16.74
N THR A 111 -14.49 -6.68 17.49
CA THR A 111 -15.37 -5.92 18.40
C THR A 111 -14.78 -5.66 19.79
N GLU A 112 -13.58 -6.15 20.04
CA GLU A 112 -12.86 -5.93 21.31
C GLU A 112 -11.42 -5.56 20.99
N GLY A 113 -10.86 -4.58 21.71
CA GLY A 113 -9.46 -4.22 21.56
C GLY A 113 -9.08 -2.95 22.32
N PRO A 114 -7.81 -2.54 22.25
CA PRO A 114 -7.30 -1.45 23.10
C PRO A 114 -7.76 -0.06 22.64
N ALA A 115 -8.02 0.14 21.35
CA ALA A 115 -8.61 1.38 20.84
C ALA A 115 -10.14 1.41 21.01
N PRO A 116 -10.74 2.57 21.33
CA PRO A 116 -12.20 2.74 21.44
C PRO A 116 -12.94 2.53 20.12
N TYR A 117 -12.25 2.60 18.97
CA TYR A 117 -12.83 2.37 17.65
C TYR A 117 -11.97 1.41 16.83
N GLY A 118 -12.62 0.43 16.19
CA GLY A 118 -12.02 -0.40 15.15
C GLY A 118 -12.48 0.03 13.76
N VAL A 119 -11.57 0.13 12.79
CA VAL A 119 -11.90 0.33 11.37
C VAL A 119 -11.44 -0.90 10.61
N GLN A 120 -12.39 -1.69 10.12
CA GLN A 120 -12.09 -2.90 9.37
C GLN A 120 -11.82 -2.56 7.90
N THR A 121 -10.62 -2.86 7.44
CA THR A 121 -10.22 -2.72 6.04
C THR A 121 -10.89 -3.79 5.19
N LYS A 122 -11.07 -3.52 3.90
CA LYS A 122 -11.56 -4.51 2.93
C LYS A 122 -10.57 -5.66 2.68
N ARG A 123 -9.27 -5.42 2.90
CA ARG A 123 -8.16 -6.31 2.54
C ARG A 123 -7.20 -6.53 3.72
N CYS A 124 -6.19 -7.40 3.55
CA CYS A 124 -5.18 -7.58 4.60
C CYS A 124 -4.49 -6.24 4.87
N LEU A 125 -4.01 -6.04 6.11
CA LEU A 125 -3.21 -4.87 6.45
C LEU A 125 -1.94 -4.77 5.58
N ALA A 126 -1.44 -5.90 5.05
CA ALA A 126 -0.32 -5.93 4.09
C ALA A 126 -0.65 -5.27 2.73
N ALA A 127 -1.92 -4.98 2.45
CA ALA A 127 -2.33 -4.20 1.28
C ALA A 127 -2.21 -2.68 1.49
N LEU A 128 -1.92 -2.21 2.71
CA LEU A 128 -1.67 -0.81 2.99
C LEU A 128 -0.23 -0.46 2.60
N SER A 129 -0.05 0.52 1.70
CA SER A 129 1.28 1.06 1.40
C SER A 129 1.75 2.01 2.49
N ALA A 130 3.06 2.23 2.51
CA ALA A 130 3.66 3.36 3.23
C ALA A 130 2.99 4.71 2.87
N ALA A 131 2.63 4.91 1.59
CA ALA A 131 1.92 6.09 1.12
C ALA A 131 0.56 6.26 1.79
N THR A 132 -0.27 5.21 1.81
CA THR A 132 -1.58 5.25 2.49
C THR A 132 -1.42 5.49 3.99
N LEU A 133 -0.49 4.82 4.65
CA LEU A 133 -0.23 5.03 6.09
C LEU A 133 0.22 6.47 6.39
N LEU A 134 1.07 7.03 5.53
CA LEU A 134 1.51 8.42 5.59
C LEU A 134 0.35 9.41 5.41
N GLU A 135 -0.55 9.15 4.46
CA GLU A 135 -1.77 9.94 4.22
C GLU A 135 -2.67 9.97 5.47
N LEU A 136 -2.93 8.79 6.05
CA LEU A 136 -3.75 8.66 7.25
C LEU A 136 -3.14 9.38 8.46
N ALA A 137 -1.84 9.17 8.71
CA ALA A 137 -1.11 9.82 9.80
C ALA A 137 -1.05 11.35 9.63
N SER A 138 -0.90 11.82 8.40
CA SER A 138 -0.91 13.26 8.08
C SER A 138 -2.28 13.91 8.27
N GLY A 139 -3.36 13.13 8.31
CA GLY A 139 -4.70 13.57 8.66
C GLY A 139 -4.90 13.85 10.16
N GLY A 140 -3.90 13.58 11.01
CA GLY A 140 -3.93 13.82 12.45
C GLY A 140 -4.56 12.70 13.29
N ALA A 141 -4.90 11.57 12.67
CA ALA A 141 -5.43 10.41 13.37
C ALA A 141 -4.30 9.63 14.08
N ASP A 142 -4.57 9.13 15.29
CA ASP A 142 -3.67 8.22 16.00
C ASP A 142 -3.94 6.77 15.57
N ILE A 143 -3.14 6.30 14.59
CA ILE A 143 -3.36 5.04 13.88
C ILE A 143 -2.55 3.90 14.50
N TRP A 144 -3.25 2.82 14.83
CA TRP A 144 -2.68 1.55 15.20
C TRP A 144 -3.08 0.47 14.18
N LEU A 145 -2.15 -0.38 13.79
CA LEU A 145 -2.43 -1.60 13.04
C LEU A 145 -2.53 -2.76 14.04
N ASP A 146 -3.69 -3.42 14.10
CA ASP A 146 -3.85 -4.60 14.94
C ASP A 146 -3.33 -5.84 14.22
N ASP A 147 -2.03 -6.09 14.40
CA ASP A 147 -1.28 -7.20 13.82
C ASP A 147 -1.06 -8.35 14.81
N THR A 148 -1.72 -8.31 15.98
CA THR A 148 -1.52 -9.29 17.07
C THR A 148 -1.81 -10.73 16.65
N PHE A 149 -2.74 -10.93 15.71
CA PHE A 149 -3.09 -12.25 15.19
C PHE A 149 -2.23 -12.69 13.98
N CYS A 150 -1.38 -11.82 13.42
CA CYS A 150 -0.67 -12.12 12.18
C CYS A 150 0.24 -13.37 12.29
N SER A 151 0.87 -13.61 13.44
CA SER A 151 1.75 -14.76 13.65
C SER A 151 1.04 -16.12 13.57
N ALA A 152 -0.26 -16.16 13.89
CA ALA A 152 -1.10 -17.36 13.84
C ALA A 152 -2.01 -17.40 12.59
N CYS A 153 -1.89 -16.41 11.71
CA CYS A 153 -2.74 -16.25 10.54
C CYS A 153 -2.22 -17.09 9.35
N LEU A 154 -3.13 -17.58 8.51
CA LEU A 154 -2.78 -18.23 7.23
C LEU A 154 -2.00 -17.30 6.27
N LEU A 155 -2.13 -15.98 6.45
CA LEU A 155 -1.37 -14.97 5.72
C LEU A 155 -0.11 -14.51 6.47
N GLY A 156 0.32 -15.24 7.51
CA GLY A 156 1.40 -14.85 8.41
C GLY A 156 2.68 -14.34 7.75
N PRO A 157 3.20 -14.97 6.67
CA PRO A 157 4.38 -14.45 5.97
C PRO A 157 4.22 -13.03 5.40
N ALA A 158 2.98 -12.58 5.15
CA ALA A 158 2.71 -11.21 4.71
C ALA A 158 2.90 -10.17 5.83
N HIS A 159 3.09 -10.57 7.09
CA HIS A 159 3.33 -9.65 8.21
C HIS A 159 4.58 -8.81 8.01
N THR A 160 5.64 -9.37 7.42
CA THR A 160 6.85 -8.62 7.08
C THR A 160 6.55 -7.43 6.14
N ALA A 161 5.57 -7.55 5.24
CA ALA A 161 5.17 -6.43 4.38
C ALA A 161 4.47 -5.32 5.18
N ILE A 162 3.71 -5.67 6.23
CA ILE A 162 3.09 -4.71 7.16
C ILE A 162 4.18 -3.93 7.90
N GLU A 163 5.15 -4.65 8.47
CA GLU A 163 6.26 -4.04 9.21
C GLU A 163 7.07 -3.08 8.32
N GLN A 164 7.41 -3.51 7.11
CA GLN A 164 8.11 -2.69 6.13
C GLN A 164 7.32 -1.43 5.76
N ALA A 165 5.99 -1.55 5.53
CA ALA A 165 5.16 -0.40 5.21
C ALA A 165 5.09 0.61 6.37
N VAL A 166 5.01 0.12 7.62
CA VAL A 166 5.02 0.98 8.83
C VAL A 166 6.38 1.65 9.00
N THR A 167 7.49 0.93 8.84
CA THR A 167 8.85 1.50 8.90
C THR A 167 9.06 2.57 7.84
N GLU A 168 8.69 2.30 6.60
CA GLU A 168 8.81 3.25 5.48
C GLU A 168 7.92 4.48 5.71
N ALA A 169 6.66 4.29 6.13
CA ALA A 169 5.75 5.40 6.46
C ALA A 169 6.29 6.26 7.60
N ASN A 170 6.76 5.64 8.68
CA ASN A 170 7.29 6.36 9.85
C ASN A 170 8.59 7.09 9.54
N GLY A 171 9.41 6.58 8.62
CA GLY A 171 10.53 7.33 8.06
C GLY A 171 10.07 8.66 7.45
N TRP A 172 8.99 8.64 6.67
CA TRP A 172 8.43 9.87 6.08
C TRP A 172 7.77 10.75 7.13
N ILE A 173 6.97 10.18 8.05
CA ILE A 173 6.30 10.89 9.14
C ILE A 173 7.31 11.61 10.03
N SER A 174 8.49 11.03 10.27
CA SER A 174 9.53 11.66 11.10
C SER A 174 10.05 13.00 10.55
N LEU A 175 9.87 13.25 9.25
CA LEU A 175 10.22 14.50 8.59
C LEU A 175 9.07 15.53 8.57
N LEU A 176 7.92 15.20 9.16
CA LEU A 176 6.68 15.94 9.02
C LEU A 176 6.18 16.42 10.38
N ASP A 177 6.11 17.74 10.55
CA ASP A 177 5.63 18.36 11.78
C ASP A 177 4.16 17.99 12.06
N GLY A 178 3.88 17.63 13.32
CA GLY A 178 2.52 17.38 13.82
C GLY A 178 1.88 16.06 13.38
N ALA A 179 2.58 15.22 12.60
CA ALA A 179 2.09 13.90 12.23
C ALA A 179 2.43 12.87 13.33
N THR A 180 1.46 12.01 13.66
CA THR A 180 1.65 10.96 14.67
C THR A 180 2.17 9.69 13.99
N PRO A 181 3.22 9.02 14.52
CA PRO A 181 3.70 7.76 13.96
C PRO A 181 2.63 6.67 13.97
N VAL A 182 2.59 5.86 12.91
CA VAL A 182 1.76 4.66 12.85
C VAL A 182 2.39 3.56 13.69
N ARG A 183 1.60 2.83 14.49
CA ARG A 183 2.13 1.83 15.43
C ARG A 183 1.53 0.45 15.19
N LEU A 184 2.26 -0.59 15.60
CA LEU A 184 1.82 -1.98 15.57
C LEU A 184 1.43 -2.41 16.99
N ARG A 185 0.28 -3.07 17.13
CA ARG A 185 -0.18 -3.57 18.44
C ARG A 185 0.73 -4.67 18.97
N SER A 186 1.28 -5.52 18.11
CA SER A 186 2.25 -6.56 18.49
C SER A 186 3.54 -6.02 19.13
N ARG A 187 3.87 -4.74 18.89
CA ARG A 187 5.06 -4.07 19.42
C ARG A 187 4.78 -3.28 20.70
N GLN A 188 3.53 -3.26 21.16
CA GLN A 188 3.16 -2.58 22.40
C GLN A 188 3.43 -3.49 23.60
N ALA A 189 4.33 -3.07 24.49
CA ALA A 189 4.71 -3.87 25.67
C ALA A 189 3.54 -4.05 26.65
N GLU A 190 2.80 -2.97 26.94
CA GLU A 190 1.63 -2.98 27.82
C GLU A 190 0.45 -2.34 27.09
N PRO A 191 -0.39 -3.15 26.41
CA PRO A 191 -1.60 -2.63 25.79
C PRO A 191 -2.63 -2.26 26.87
N PRO A 192 -3.40 -1.17 26.68
CA PRO A 192 -4.54 -0.89 27.53
C PRO A 192 -5.53 -2.06 27.47
N PRO A 193 -6.34 -2.27 28.53
CA PRO A 193 -7.28 -3.35 28.58
C PRO A 193 -8.23 -3.29 27.37
N ALA A 194 -8.50 -4.46 26.79
CA ALA A 194 -9.44 -4.54 25.68
C ALA A 194 -10.82 -4.09 26.15
N VAL A 195 -11.41 -3.16 25.39
CA VAL A 195 -12.78 -2.68 25.60
C VAL A 195 -13.67 -3.12 24.45
N ALA A 196 -14.95 -3.33 24.74
CA ALA A 196 -15.94 -3.51 23.69
C ALA A 196 -16.02 -2.23 22.86
N ARG A 197 -15.96 -2.37 21.53
CA ARG A 197 -15.87 -1.26 20.59
C ARG A 197 -16.75 -1.45 19.36
N PRO A 198 -17.28 -0.37 18.76
CA PRO A 198 -17.86 -0.43 17.43
C PRO A 198 -16.78 -0.68 16.38
N VAL A 199 -17.17 -1.39 15.32
CA VAL A 199 -16.33 -1.65 14.14
C VAL A 199 -16.96 -0.97 12.93
N VAL A 200 -16.20 -0.07 12.31
CA VAL A 200 -16.62 0.66 11.11
C VAL A 200 -16.01 -0.01 9.88
N ASP A 201 -16.83 -0.24 8.86
CA ASP A 201 -16.38 -0.74 7.55
C ASP A 201 -15.67 0.39 6.78
N ALA A 202 -14.39 0.21 6.47
CA ALA A 202 -13.58 1.20 5.75
C ALA A 202 -14.15 1.60 4.39
N ASP A 203 -14.91 0.71 3.74
CA ASP A 203 -15.51 0.94 2.42
C ASP A 203 -16.87 1.67 2.51
N LYS A 204 -17.39 1.88 3.73
CA LYS A 204 -18.65 2.56 4.01
C LYS A 204 -18.42 3.75 4.97
N PRO A 205 -17.87 4.87 4.46
CA PRO A 205 -17.62 6.03 5.31
C PRO A 205 -18.91 6.50 5.98
N PRO A 206 -18.90 6.76 7.31
CA PRO A 206 -20.09 7.17 8.03
C PRO A 206 -20.61 8.49 7.46
N ILE A 207 -21.85 8.48 6.96
CA ILE A 207 -22.50 9.68 6.45
C ILE A 207 -22.93 10.53 7.65
N LEU A 208 -22.07 11.43 8.11
CA LEU A 208 -22.47 12.47 9.05
C LEU A 208 -23.49 13.37 8.35
N ARG A 209 -24.74 13.38 8.86
CA ARG A 209 -25.90 14.10 8.30
C ARG A 209 -25.63 15.59 8.00
N ARG A 210 -24.61 16.18 8.62
CA ARG A 210 -24.17 17.57 8.46
C ARG A 210 -23.29 17.84 7.21
N ARG A 211 -22.79 16.79 6.54
CA ARG A 211 -21.92 16.89 5.34
C ARG A 211 -22.60 16.50 4.02
N LEU A 212 -23.91 16.25 4.03
CA LEU A 212 -24.68 15.90 2.84
C LEU A 212 -24.70 17.04 1.79
N PHE A 213 -24.56 18.30 2.22
CA PHE A 213 -24.59 19.47 1.33
C PHE A 213 -23.24 19.78 0.65
N ASP A 214 -22.10 19.37 1.23
CA ASP A 214 -20.77 19.59 0.64
C ASP A 214 -20.36 18.50 -0.37
N SER A 215 -20.94 17.30 -0.24
CA SER A 215 -20.59 16.13 -1.06
C SER A 215 -21.09 16.26 -2.52
N PHE A 216 -22.13 17.06 -2.76
CA PHE A 216 -22.62 17.34 -4.12
C PHE A 216 -21.66 18.21 -4.97
N ARG A 217 -20.70 18.93 -4.37
CA ARG A 217 -19.71 19.74 -5.11
C ARG A 217 -18.44 18.98 -5.51
N ARG A 218 -18.09 17.90 -4.82
CA ARG A 218 -16.84 17.13 -5.07
C ARG A 218 -17.04 15.88 -5.95
N ALA A 219 -18.27 15.41 -6.12
CA ALA A 219 -18.59 14.24 -6.93
C ALA A 219 -18.33 14.40 -8.45
N GLY A 220 -17.94 15.60 -8.92
CA GLY A 220 -17.68 15.89 -10.34
C GLY A 220 -16.24 15.66 -10.82
N ARG A 221 -15.31 15.10 -10.02
CA ARG A 221 -13.88 14.99 -10.40
C ARG A 221 -13.19 13.67 -10.06
N GLU A 222 -13.91 12.54 -10.02
CA GLU A 222 -13.26 11.24 -9.81
C GLU A 222 -13.77 10.18 -10.80
N ILE A 223 -13.61 10.45 -12.10
CA ILE A 223 -13.48 9.41 -13.13
C ILE A 223 -12.51 9.94 -14.20
N GLU A 224 -11.21 9.94 -13.92
CA GLU A 224 -10.23 9.81 -14.99
C GLU A 224 -9.83 8.35 -15.07
N ALA A 225 -10.39 7.71 -16.10
CA ALA A 225 -10.17 6.33 -16.44
C ALA A 225 -8.67 6.07 -16.64
N ASP A 226 -8.18 5.05 -15.94
CA ASP A 226 -6.96 4.32 -16.22
C ASP A 226 -6.95 3.91 -17.71
N ARG A 227 -6.40 4.78 -18.56
CA ARG A 227 -6.11 4.46 -19.95
C ARG A 227 -4.87 3.60 -19.93
N SER A 228 -5.09 2.29 -19.75
CA SER A 228 -4.06 1.28 -20.00
C SER A 228 -3.69 1.27 -21.49
N GLU A 229 -2.79 2.15 -21.90
CA GLU A 229 -1.90 1.79 -22.99
C GLU A 229 -1.24 0.46 -22.59
N ARG A 230 -1.35 -0.56 -23.44
CA ARG A 230 -0.78 -1.88 -23.14
C ARG A 230 0.71 -1.70 -22.87
N ASP A 231 1.16 -1.99 -21.66
CA ASP A 231 2.56 -1.90 -21.21
C ASP A 231 3.42 -2.97 -21.87
N VAL A 232 3.62 -2.84 -23.18
CA VAL A 232 4.40 -3.76 -23.98
C VAL A 232 5.78 -3.17 -24.21
N ILE A 233 6.81 -3.94 -23.84
CA ILE A 233 8.20 -3.61 -24.18
C ILE A 233 8.34 -3.73 -25.71
N LYS A 234 8.70 -2.63 -26.37
CA LYS A 234 8.85 -2.58 -27.83
C LYS A 234 10.28 -2.92 -28.21
N ILE A 235 10.46 -3.97 -29.00
CA ILE A 235 11.77 -4.46 -29.45
C ILE A 235 11.89 -4.24 -30.97
N GLY A 236 12.98 -3.63 -31.42
CA GLY A 236 13.27 -3.45 -32.84
C GLY A 236 14.34 -2.38 -33.08
N ARG A 237 15.16 -2.54 -34.13
CA ARG A 237 16.21 -1.57 -34.50
C ARG A 237 15.63 -0.18 -34.79
N ASN A 238 14.41 -0.11 -35.33
CA ASN A 238 13.73 1.14 -35.70
C ASN A 238 12.90 1.76 -34.56
N VAL A 239 12.89 1.16 -33.36
CA VAL A 239 12.21 1.76 -32.20
C VAL A 239 13.22 2.65 -31.46
N PRO A 240 12.97 3.97 -31.35
CA PRO A 240 13.82 4.86 -30.55
C PRO A 240 13.95 4.32 -29.13
N VAL A 241 15.15 4.37 -28.55
CA VAL A 241 15.43 3.89 -27.18
C VAL A 241 14.41 4.45 -26.18
N SER A 242 14.05 5.72 -26.36
CA SER A 242 13.06 6.46 -25.56
C SER A 242 11.62 5.91 -25.64
N LYS A 243 11.30 5.05 -26.61
CA LYS A 243 9.98 4.43 -26.82
C LYS A 243 9.97 2.91 -26.60
N ARG A 244 11.11 2.32 -26.16
CA ARG A 244 11.23 0.86 -25.96
C ARG A 244 10.61 0.39 -24.64
N LEU A 245 10.64 1.24 -23.62
CA LEU A 245 10.12 0.93 -22.29
C LEU A 245 8.83 1.71 -22.02
N PRO A 246 7.78 1.08 -21.47
CA PRO A 246 6.61 1.82 -20.99
C PRO A 246 7.00 2.74 -19.84
N VAL A 247 6.36 3.90 -19.73
CA VAL A 247 6.55 4.84 -18.62
C VAL A 247 5.27 4.80 -17.80
N SER A 248 5.41 4.45 -16.53
CA SER A 248 4.31 4.42 -15.57
C SER A 248 4.90 4.79 -14.22
N VAL A 249 4.30 5.79 -13.57
CA VAL A 249 4.60 6.08 -12.17
C VAL A 249 3.64 5.22 -11.33
N PRO A 250 4.15 4.43 -10.36
CA PRO A 250 3.29 3.66 -9.48
C PRO A 250 2.37 4.60 -8.69
N PRO A 251 1.06 4.29 -8.55
CA PRO A 251 0.10 5.17 -7.87
C PRO A 251 0.51 5.60 -6.45
N GLN A 252 1.20 4.72 -5.71
CA GLN A 252 1.70 5.04 -4.36
C GLN A 252 2.79 6.12 -4.37
N ARG A 253 3.62 6.14 -5.42
CA ARG A 253 4.66 7.16 -5.57
C ARG A 253 4.05 8.51 -5.92
N ASP A 254 3.06 8.52 -6.81
CA ASP A 254 2.30 9.74 -7.13
C ASP A 254 1.63 10.35 -5.90
N ARG A 255 1.10 9.52 -5.00
CA ARG A 255 0.53 9.97 -3.73
C ARG A 255 1.53 10.62 -2.79
N VAL A 256 2.68 9.99 -2.55
CA VAL A 256 3.75 10.59 -1.74
C VAL A 256 4.21 11.90 -2.36
N LEU A 257 4.41 11.94 -3.68
CA LEU A 257 4.80 13.18 -4.38
C LEU A 257 3.73 14.27 -4.24
N SER A 258 2.45 13.92 -4.39
CA SER A 258 1.32 14.84 -4.23
C SER A 258 1.24 15.39 -2.80
N LEU A 259 1.46 14.56 -1.79
CA LEU A 259 1.52 15.00 -0.39
C LEU A 259 2.67 15.99 -0.15
N LEU A 260 3.85 15.71 -0.70
CA LEU A 260 5.03 16.57 -0.55
C LEU A 260 4.86 17.92 -1.27
N GLN A 261 4.30 17.91 -2.48
CA GLN A 261 4.08 19.13 -3.28
C GLN A 261 3.05 20.09 -2.68
N ASN A 262 2.04 19.55 -1.98
CA ASN A 262 0.96 20.35 -1.40
C ASN A 262 1.27 20.87 0.00
N ARG A 263 2.50 20.66 0.52
CA ARG A 263 2.88 21.14 1.85
C ARG A 263 3.67 22.46 1.79
N PRO A 264 3.48 23.32 2.81
CA PRO A 264 4.32 24.51 2.96
C PRO A 264 5.77 24.07 3.14
N ALA A 265 6.69 24.83 2.56
CA ALA A 265 8.12 24.55 2.67
C ALA A 265 8.52 24.52 4.16
N ALA A 266 8.98 23.36 4.63
CA ALA A 266 9.59 23.24 5.94
C ALA A 266 11.01 23.86 5.89
N PRO A 267 11.50 24.43 7.00
CA PRO A 267 12.91 24.82 7.10
C PRO A 267 13.80 23.59 6.87
N ALA A 268 14.96 23.80 6.24
CA ALA A 268 15.89 22.72 5.95
C ALA A 268 16.29 22.01 7.25
N SER A 269 15.91 20.73 7.36
CA SER A 269 16.31 19.83 8.43
C SER A 269 17.48 18.97 7.93
N SER A 270 18.49 18.78 8.78
CA SER A 270 19.65 17.91 8.51
C SER A 270 19.40 16.45 8.86
N ALA A 271 18.14 16.03 9.02
CA ALA A 271 17.81 14.65 9.34
C ALA A 271 18.27 13.72 8.21
N GLU A 272 19.17 12.79 8.51
CA GLU A 272 19.58 11.77 7.55
C GLU A 272 18.40 10.83 7.28
N PRO A 273 17.97 10.69 6.01
CA PRO A 273 16.79 9.92 5.65
C PRO A 273 17.13 8.42 5.53
N ALA A 274 17.90 7.86 6.47
CA ALA A 274 18.52 6.54 6.36
C ALA A 274 17.52 5.38 6.09
N THR A 275 16.22 5.62 6.29
CA THR A 275 15.13 4.67 6.03
C THR A 275 14.25 5.01 4.81
N LEU A 276 14.44 6.16 4.17
CA LEU A 276 13.62 6.58 3.04
C LEU A 276 14.17 6.05 1.71
N ALA A 277 13.28 5.53 0.87
CA ALA A 277 13.60 5.10 -0.50
C ALA A 277 13.81 6.29 -1.47
N VAL A 278 14.56 7.30 -1.04
CA VAL A 278 14.99 8.44 -1.85
C VAL A 278 16.46 8.22 -2.18
N ALA A 279 16.78 8.15 -3.46
CA ALA A 279 18.15 8.04 -3.92
C ALA A 279 18.62 9.42 -4.42
N GLU A 280 19.81 9.83 -3.98
CA GLU A 280 20.56 10.86 -4.67
C GLU A 280 21.23 10.24 -5.89
N ILE A 281 20.89 10.72 -7.08
CA ILE A 281 21.37 10.16 -8.35
C ILE A 281 22.50 11.06 -8.86
N HIS A 282 23.73 10.53 -8.85
CA HIS A 282 24.87 11.17 -9.50
C HIS A 282 25.19 10.47 -10.83
N VAL A 283 25.23 11.23 -11.91
CA VAL A 283 25.62 10.74 -13.24
C VAL A 283 27.05 11.20 -13.52
N ASP A 284 27.98 10.25 -13.64
CA ASP A 284 29.35 10.53 -14.07
C ASP A 284 29.36 10.93 -15.56
N PRO A 285 29.67 12.19 -15.90
CA PRO A 285 29.60 12.67 -17.27
C PRO A 285 30.63 12.00 -18.19
N ALA A 286 31.75 11.52 -17.64
CA ALA A 286 32.79 10.84 -18.44
C ALA A 286 32.38 9.40 -18.83
N LYS A 287 31.49 8.78 -18.06
CA LYS A 287 30.97 7.42 -18.33
C LYS A 287 29.57 7.42 -18.97
N CYS A 288 28.90 8.56 -19.00
CA CYS A 288 27.54 8.68 -19.52
C CYS A 288 27.52 8.47 -21.04
N SER A 289 26.75 7.48 -21.51
CA SER A 289 26.55 7.22 -22.95
C SER A 289 25.56 8.17 -23.63
N ALA A 290 25.03 9.17 -22.91
CA ALA A 290 23.98 10.10 -23.36
C ALA A 290 22.74 9.40 -23.97
N CYS A 291 22.46 8.15 -23.57
CA CYS A 291 21.36 7.36 -24.14
C CYS A 291 19.96 7.80 -23.70
N GLY A 292 19.85 8.67 -22.68
CA GLY A 292 18.59 9.22 -22.19
C GLY A 292 17.70 8.25 -21.40
N LEU A 293 18.20 7.06 -21.04
CA LEU A 293 17.42 6.06 -20.29
C LEU A 293 17.19 6.45 -18.82
N CYS A 294 18.12 7.17 -18.19
CA CYS A 294 18.03 7.58 -16.78
C CYS A 294 17.16 8.83 -16.54
N ALA A 295 16.85 9.60 -17.59
CA ALA A 295 16.09 10.84 -17.51
C ALA A 295 14.57 10.64 -17.68
N LYS A 296 14.09 9.39 -17.61
CA LYS A 296 12.70 8.98 -17.78
C LYS A 296 12.26 8.08 -16.64
#